data_AF-A0A3D2VC47-F1
#
_entry.id   AF-A0A3D2VC47-F1
#
_cell.length_a   1.000
_cell.length_b   1.000
_cell.length_c   1.000
_cell.angle_alpha   90.00
_cell.angle_beta   90.00
_cell.angle_gamma   90.00
#
_symmetry.space_group_name_H-M   'P 1'
#
loop_
_entity.id
_entity.type
_entity.pdbx_description
1 polymer ?
#
loop_
_entity_poly.entity_id
_entity_poly.type
_entity_poly.pdbx_seq_one_letter_code
_entity_poly.pdbx_strand_id
1 'polypeptide(L)'
;MDTLIYLRSASDLAMYDEFELVTVTGGGVHSHSVFGIAGKRRDSLGDFVTRRHAVLFADLCESTRDLRRSMGEMRLLGRDRHASL
;
A
#
# COMPACT_ATOMS: atom_id res chain seq x y z
N MET A 1 -8.84 -8.59 -19.85
CA MET A 1 -8.87 -7.81 -18.61
C MET A 1 -7.47 -7.28 -18.41
N ASP A 2 -7.31 -6.01 -18.05
CA ASP A 2 -6.01 -5.38 -17.87
C ASP A 2 -5.70 -5.17 -16.38
N THR A 3 -4.44 -4.97 -16.05
CA THR A 3 -4.04 -4.51 -14.71
C THR A 3 -4.30 -3.02 -14.58
N LEU A 4 -4.97 -2.62 -13.50
CA LEU A 4 -5.28 -1.23 -13.18
C LEU A 4 -4.65 -0.87 -11.84
N ILE A 5 -3.92 0.25 -11.77
CA ILE A 5 -3.34 0.77 -10.54
C ILE A 5 -4.01 2.11 -10.22
N TYR A 6 -4.61 2.21 -9.04
CA TYR A 6 -5.32 3.40 -8.57
C TYR A 6 -4.48 4.26 -7.62
N LEU A 7 -3.31 3.76 -7.22
CA LEU A 7 -2.38 4.46 -6.35
C LEU A 7 -1.92 5.78 -7.00
N ARG A 8 -2.29 6.91 -6.39
CA ARG A 8 -1.93 8.25 -6.87
C ARG A 8 -0.49 8.63 -6.55
N SER A 9 0.01 8.18 -5.40
CA SER A 9 1.36 8.46 -4.92
C SER A 9 1.85 7.39 -3.96
N ALA A 10 3.12 7.04 -4.06
CA ALA A 10 3.79 6.19 -3.08
C ALA A 10 3.81 6.81 -1.67
N SER A 11 3.69 8.14 -1.56
CA SER A 11 3.64 8.84 -0.26
C SER A 11 2.41 8.49 0.56
N ASP A 12 1.29 8.23 -0.11
CA ASP A 12 0.02 7.98 0.54
C ASP A 12 0.03 6.61 1.26
N LEU A 13 0.92 5.70 0.86
CA LEU A 13 1.02 4.37 1.47
C LEU A 13 1.34 4.38 2.96
N ALA A 14 2.04 5.40 3.45
CA ALA A 14 2.40 5.52 4.87
C ALA A 14 1.17 5.67 5.79
N MET A 15 0.02 6.05 5.23
CA MET A 15 -1.23 6.27 5.96
C MET A 15 -2.03 4.99 6.24
N TYR A 16 -1.74 3.90 5.52
CA TYR A 16 -2.43 2.63 5.69
C TYR A 16 -1.79 1.81 6.81
N ASP A 17 -2.63 1.16 7.60
CA ASP A 17 -2.24 0.27 8.69
C ASP A 17 -1.94 -1.13 8.16
N GLU A 18 -2.75 -1.61 7.22
CA GLU A 18 -2.63 -2.94 6.62
C GLU A 18 -2.98 -2.94 5.13
N PHE A 19 -2.58 -4.02 4.44
CA PHE A 19 -2.90 -4.26 3.04
C PHE A 19 -3.61 -5.60 2.90
N GLU A 20 -4.73 -5.60 2.19
CA GLU A 20 -5.58 -6.79 2.01
C GLU A 20 -5.58 -7.22 0.54
N LEU A 21 -5.30 -8.50 0.29
CA LEU A 21 -5.45 -9.12 -1.02
C LEU A 21 -6.78 -9.89 -1.08
N VAL A 22 -7.70 -9.44 -1.93
CA VAL A 22 -8.97 -10.13 -2.19
C VAL A 22 -8.92 -10.81 -3.55
N THR A 23 -9.34 -12.07 -3.58
CA THR A 23 -9.56 -12.81 -4.82
C THR A 23 -11.04 -13.06 -5.00
N VAL A 24 -11.61 -12.55 -6.09
CA VAL A 24 -12.99 -12.83 -6.47
C VAL A 24 -12.99 -13.90 -7.55
N THR A 25 -13.69 -14.99 -7.25
CA THR A 25 -13.94 -16.10 -8.17
C THR A 25 -15.44 -16.23 -8.38
N GLY A 26 -15.94 -15.84 -9.55
CA GLY A 26 -17.35 -15.99 -9.92
C GLY A 26 -17.61 -15.61 -11.38
N GLY A 27 -18.49 -16.34 -12.05
CA GLY A 27 -18.96 -15.98 -13.40
C GLY A 27 -17.91 -16.05 -14.53
N GLY A 28 -16.81 -16.78 -14.35
CA GLY A 28 -15.74 -16.92 -15.36
C GLY A 28 -14.71 -15.78 -15.37
N VAL A 29 -14.82 -14.82 -14.46
CA VAL A 29 -13.82 -13.75 -14.28
C VAL A 29 -13.06 -14.00 -12.97
N HIS A 30 -11.74 -14.05 -13.07
CA HIS A 30 -10.83 -14.02 -11.94
C HIS A 30 -10.33 -12.58 -11.80
N SER A 31 -10.61 -11.93 -10.67
CA SER A 31 -9.99 -10.66 -10.32
C SER A 31 -9.27 -10.76 -9.00
N HIS A 32 -8.09 -10.15 -8.93
CA HIS A 32 -7.28 -10.07 -7.73
C HIS A 32 -7.09 -8.59 -7.41
N SER A 33 -7.61 -8.14 -6.28
CA SER A 33 -7.65 -6.73 -5.90
C SER A 33 -6.85 -6.51 -4.64
N VAL A 34 -6.05 -5.45 -4.62
CA VAL A 34 -5.27 -5.04 -3.45
C VAL A 34 -5.91 -3.80 -2.84
N PHE A 35 -6.18 -3.85 -1.54
CA PHE A 35 -6.76 -2.75 -0.77
C PHE A 35 -5.78 -2.26 0.29
N GLY A 36 -5.76 -0.95 0.53
CA GLY A 36 -5.13 -0.34 1.70
C GLY A 36 -6.21 -0.05 2.75
N ILE A 37 -5.92 -0.36 4.01
CA ILE A 37 -6.86 -0.15 5.12
C ILE A 37 -6.24 0.82 6.12
N ALA A 38 -6.99 1.85 6.50
CA ALA A 38 -6.61 2.86 7.48
C ALA A 38 -7.79 3.07 8.45
N GLY A 39 -7.70 2.48 9.65
CA GLY A 39 -8.83 2.38 10.58
C GLY A 39 -10.07 1.74 9.93
N LYS A 40 -11.15 2.53 9.73
CA LYS A 40 -12.40 2.07 9.08
C LYS A 40 -12.43 2.29 7.56
N ARG A 41 -11.43 2.98 7.01
CA ARG A 41 -11.37 3.29 5.58
C ARG A 41 -10.66 2.17 4.83
N ARG A 42 -11.23 1.77 3.70
CA ARG A 42 -10.70 0.71 2.82
C ARG A 42 -10.69 1.23 1.40
N ASP A 43 -9.50 1.41 0.85
CA ASP A 43 -9.29 2.03 -0.46
C ASP A 43 -8.75 0.99 -1.45
N SER A 44 -9.32 0.91 -2.65
CA SER A 44 -8.77 0.06 -3.71
C SER A 44 -7.49 0.68 -4.27
N LEU A 45 -6.41 -0.09 -4.28
CA LEU A 45 -5.09 0.36 -4.75
C LEU A 45 -4.74 -0.19 -6.13
N GLY A 46 -5.30 -1.35 -6.49
CA GLY A 46 -5.17 -1.90 -7.83
C GLY A 46 -5.94 -3.20 -8.05
N ASP A 47 -6.27 -3.45 -9.30
CA ASP A 47 -6.89 -4.68 -9.78
C ASP A 47 -5.96 -5.39 -10.76
N PHE A 48 -5.82 -6.71 -10.61
CA PHE A 48 -4.85 -7.52 -11.31
C PHE A 48 -5.51 -8.74 -11.94
N VAL A 49 -5.08 -9.02 -13.17
CA VAL A 49 -5.46 -10.21 -13.93
C VAL A 49 -4.89 -11.48 -13.31
N THR A 50 -3.70 -11.39 -12.70
CA THR A 50 -3.04 -12.54 -12.10
C THR A 50 -2.83 -12.33 -10.60
N ARG A 51 -3.04 -13.39 -9.83
CA ARG A 51 -2.76 -13.40 -8.39
C ARG A 51 -1.31 -13.02 -8.09
N ARG A 52 -0.37 -13.48 -8.92
CA ARG A 52 1.06 -13.22 -8.75
C ARG A 52 1.36 -11.72 -8.78
N HIS A 53 0.79 -10.97 -9.73
CA HIS A 53 1.00 -9.52 -9.79
C HIS A 53 0.36 -8.81 -8.60
N ALA A 54 -0.82 -9.26 -8.15
CA ALA A 54 -1.46 -8.69 -6.99
C ALA A 54 -0.63 -8.89 -5.70
N VAL A 55 -0.06 -10.09 -5.50
CA VAL A 55 0.83 -10.37 -4.37
C VAL A 55 2.06 -9.48 -4.41
N LEU A 56 2.76 -9.43 -5.55
CA LEU A 56 3.97 -8.58 -5.69
C LEU A 56 3.66 -7.10 -5.45
N PHE A 57 2.49 -6.62 -5.87
CA PHE A 57 2.08 -5.25 -5.63
C PHE A 57 1.75 -4.99 -4.16
N ALA A 58 1.10 -5.91 -3.47
CA ALA A 58 0.84 -5.81 -2.03
C ALA A 58 2.16 -5.74 -1.23
N ASP A 59 3.12 -6.64 -1.53
CA ASP A 59 4.44 -6.65 -0.89
C ASP A 59 5.21 -5.34 -1.13
N LEU A 60 5.10 -4.78 -2.34
CA LEU A 60 5.68 -3.48 -2.68
C LEU A 60 5.03 -2.34 -1.88
N CYS A 61 3.71 -2.37 -1.71
CA CYS A 61 2.98 -1.38 -0.94
C CYS A 61 3.41 -1.41 0.54
N GLU A 62 3.50 -2.61 1.11
CA GLU A 62 3.96 -2.81 2.49
C GLU A 62 5.40 -2.33 2.70
N SER A 63 6.33 -2.77 1.84
CA SER A 63 7.74 -2.34 1.93
C SER A 63 7.89 -0.82 1.80
N THR A 64 7.09 -0.20 0.94
CA THR A 64 7.11 1.25 0.73
C THR A 64 6.50 2.01 1.91
N ARG A 65 5.41 1.50 2.51
CA ARG A 65 4.83 2.05 3.76
C ARG A 65 5.89 2.06 4.86
N ASP A 66 6.54 0.93 5.09
CA ASP A 66 7.48 0.75 6.20
C ASP A 66 8.71 1.64 6.03
N LEU A 67 9.27 1.69 4.82
CA LEU A 67 10.37 2.60 4.50
C LEU A 67 9.98 4.05 4.78
N ARG A 68 8.78 4.47 4.39
CA ARG A 68 8.34 5.86 4.58
C ARG A 68 8.11 6.21 6.04
N ARG A 69 7.55 5.31 6.83
CA ARG A 69 7.39 5.50 8.28
C ARG A 69 8.75 5.66 8.95
N SER A 70 9.71 4.77 8.65
CA SER A 70 11.08 4.85 9.15
C SER A 70 11.79 6.15 8.74
N MET A 71 11.65 6.58 7.48
CA MET A 71 12.21 7.86 7.03
C MET A 71 11.57 9.06 7.74
N GLY A 72 10.28 9.00 8.05
CA GLY A 72 9.58 10.00 8.85
C GLY A 72 10.14 10.12 10.26
N GLU A 73 10.33 8.99 10.93
CA GLU A 73 10.91 8.91 12.28
C GLU A 73 12.35 9.46 12.31
N MET A 74 13.19 9.08 11.36
CA MET A 74 14.57 9.60 11.26
C MET A 74 14.61 11.13 11.08
N ARG A 75 13.69 11.69 10.28
CA ARG A 75 13.59 13.14 10.10
C ARG A 75 13.19 13.86 11.39
N LEU A 76 12.31 13.27 12.20
CA LEU A 76 11.91 13.83 13.49
C LEU A 76 13.08 13.81 14.48
N LEU A 77 13.80 12.69 14.59
CA LEU A 77 14.99 12.56 15.44
C LEU A 77 16.11 13.53 15.06
N GLY A 78 16.34 13.76 13.76
CA GLY A 78 17.30 14.76 13.29
C GLY A 78 16.89 16.19 13.66
N ARG A 79 15.59 16.49 13.70
CA ARG A 79 15.06 17.82 14.01
C ARG A 79 15.16 18.14 15.51
N ASP A 80 14.90 17.18 16.38
CA ASP A 80 15.01 17.36 17.83
C ASP A 80 16.46 17.61 18.29
N ARG A 81 17.43 16.97 17.62
CA ARG A 81 18.86 17.20 17.89
C ARG A 81 19.31 18.61 17.53
N HIS A 82 18.72 19.21 16.49
CA HIS A 82 19.04 20.58 16.08
C HIS A 82 18.30 21.66 16.87
N ALA A 83 17.19 21.34 17.54
CA ALA A 83 16.48 22.27 18.42
C ALA A 83 17.09 22.35 19.84
N SER A 84 18.04 21.47 20.16
CA SER A 84 18.66 21.34 21.48
C SER A 84 20.09 21.94 21.56
N LEU A 85 20.53 22.66 20.52
CA LEU A 85 21.83 23.36 20.42
C LEU A 85 21.61 24.86 20.32
#